data_AF-A0A2E5Y269-F1
#
_entry.id   AF-A0A2E5Y269-F1
#
_cell.length_a   1.000
_cell.length_b   1.000
_cell.length_c   1.000
_cell.angle_alpha   90.00
_cell.angle_beta   90.00
_cell.angle_gamma   90.00
#
_symmetry.space_group_name_H-M   'P 1'
#
loop_
_entity.id
_entity.type
_entity.pdbx_description
1 polymer ?
#
loop_
_entity_poly.entity_id
_entity_poly.type
_entity_poly.pdbx_seq_one_letter_code
_entity_poly.pdbx_strand_id
1 'polypeptide(L)' 'MKVCVDLNMQKYLSLLLFLGLVFWSCEDSTDQNNELDSHPFDYLLEDINSSSQSYGNKVGPSYFEDKITLNYFGHFG' A
#
# COMPACT_ATOMS: atom_id res chain seq x y z
N MET A 1 12.47 -53.79 -13.56
CA MET A 1 11.36 -53.39 -12.67
C MET A 1 10.56 -52.33 -13.39
N LYS A 2 9.30 -52.60 -13.76
CA LYS A 2 8.40 -51.61 -14.39
C LYS A 2 7.46 -51.09 -13.33
N VAL A 3 7.54 -49.80 -13.03
CA VAL A 3 6.60 -49.11 -12.15
C VAL A 3 5.46 -48.63 -13.05
N CYS A 4 4.31 -49.27 -12.95
CA CYS A 4 3.08 -48.78 -13.55
C CYS A 4 2.31 -48.03 -12.45
N VAL A 5 2.03 -46.75 -12.68
CA VAL A 5 1.14 -45.98 -11.82
C VAL A 5 -0.24 -46.03 -12.45
N ASP A 6 -1.17 -46.74 -11.82
CA ASP A 6 -2.58 -46.75 -12.20
C ASP A 6 -3.23 -45.42 -11.78
N LEU A 7 -3.24 -44.46 -12.69
CA LEU A 7 -3.80 -43.14 -12.46
C LEU A 7 -5.32 -43.16 -12.77
N ASN A 8 -6.16 -43.32 -11.74
CA ASN A 8 -7.62 -43.15 -11.85
C ASN A 8 -7.99 -41.67 -12.13
N MET A 9 -8.30 -41.37 -13.40
CA MET A 9 -8.50 -40.03 -13.97
C MET A 9 -9.48 -39.13 -13.20
N GLN A 10 -10.51 -39.68 -12.54
CA GLN A 10 -11.47 -38.88 -11.77
C GLN A 10 -10.86 -38.21 -10.52
N LYS A 11 -9.89 -38.86 -9.86
CA LYS A 11 -9.26 -38.31 -8.66
C LYS A 11 -8.25 -37.21 -9.00
N TYR A 12 -7.57 -37.35 -10.14
CA TYR A 12 -6.64 -36.33 -10.63
C TYR A 12 -7.35 -35.08 -11.12
N LEU A 13 -8.56 -35.22 -11.68
CA LEU A 13 -9.39 -34.07 -12.04
C LEU A 13 -9.74 -33.21 -10.80
N SER A 14 -10.14 -33.85 -9.70
CA SER A 14 -10.41 -33.14 -8.44
C SER A 14 -9.14 -32.49 -7.85
N LEU A 15 -7.99 -33.17 -7.93
CA LEU A 15 -6.69 -32.64 -7.51
C LEU A 15 -6.27 -31.41 -8.34
N LEU A 16 -6.43 -31.48 -9.67
CA LEU A 16 -6.13 -30.39 -10.59
C LEU A 16 -7.03 -29.17 -10.34
N LEU A 17 -8.32 -29.39 -10.07
CA LEU A 17 -9.25 -28.31 -9.71
C LEU A 17 -8.86 -27.64 -8.39
N PHE A 18 -8.46 -28.42 -7.38
CA PHE A 18 -7.96 -27.87 -6.12
C PHE A 18 -6.70 -27.02 -6.32
N LEU A 19 -5.71 -27.53 -7.07
CA LEU A 19 -4.49 -26.78 -7.38
C LEU A 19 -4.80 -25.50 -8.17
N GLY A 20 -5.71 -25.55 -9.14
CA GLY A 20 -6.14 -24.37 -9.90
C GLY A 20 -6.78 -23.28 -9.02
N LEU A 21 -7.52 -23.65 -7.98
CA LEU A 21 -8.12 -22.69 -7.05
C LEU A 21 -7.09 -22.04 -6.11
N VAL A 22 -6.02 -22.74 -5.72
CA VAL A 22 -4.97 -22.18 -4.85
C VAL A 22 -4.08 -21.18 -5.62
N PHE A 23 -3.86 -21.41 -6.92
CA PHE A 23 -3.04 -20.53 -7.76
C PHE A 23 -3.83 -19.45 -8.50
N TRP A 24 -5.15 -19.39 -8.34
CA TRP A 24 -6.00 -18.29 -8.82
C TRP A 24 -6.36 -17.32 -7.68
N SER A 25 -5.46 -17.13 -6.71
CA SER A 25 -5.49 -15.90 -5.93
C SER A 25 -5.03 -14.79 -6.86
N CYS A 26 -5.96 -13.94 -7.27
CA CYS A 26 -5.67 -12.78 -8.09
C CYS A 26 -4.69 -11.88 -7.33
N GLU A 27 -3.55 -11.60 -7.94
CA GLU A 27 -2.71 -10.47 -7.59
C GLU A 27 -3.48 -9.22 -8.03
N ASP A 28 -3.74 -8.32 -7.08
CA ASP A 28 -4.38 -7.04 -7.37
C ASP A 28 -3.39 -6.21 -8.17
N SER A 29 -3.57 -6.18 -9.50
CA SER A 29 -2.83 -5.24 -10.33
C SER A 29 -3.37 -3.86 -10.02
N THR A 30 -2.68 -3.14 -9.13
CA THR A 30 -2.95 -1.74 -8.79
C THR A 30 -3.30 -0.97 -10.05
N ASP A 31 -4.59 -0.63 -10.16
CA ASP A 31 -5.11 0.27 -11.16
C ASP A 31 -4.32 1.57 -11.09
N GLN A 32 -3.78 2.00 -12.23
CA GLN A 32 -3.20 3.32 -12.41
C GLN A 32 -4.29 4.39 -12.36
N ASN A 33 -4.78 4.68 -11.16
CA ASN A 33 -5.45 5.93 -10.82
C ASN A 33 -4.99 6.34 -9.41
N ASN A 34 -3.76 6.85 -9.34
CA ASN A 34 -3.12 7.40 -8.14
C ASN A 34 -3.25 6.48 -6.93
N GLU A 35 -2.44 5.42 -6.94
CA GLU A 35 -1.68 4.93 -5.78
C GLU A 35 -1.87 5.79 -4.54
N LEU A 36 -2.92 5.47 -3.77
CA LEU A 36 -3.01 5.83 -2.36
C LEU A 36 -2.22 4.77 -1.58
N ASP A 37 -0.96 4.54 -1.97
CA ASP A 37 0.07 4.15 -1.02
C ASP A 37 0.66 5.43 -0.39
N SER A 38 -0.22 6.42 -0.19
CA SER A 38 0.13 7.72 0.34
C SER A 38 0.01 7.60 1.85
N HIS A 39 1.11 7.82 2.56
CA HIS A 39 0.99 8.29 3.94
C HIS A 39 -0.05 9.41 3.95
N PRO A 40 -1.18 9.28 4.69
CA PRO A 40 -2.29 10.25 4.65
C PRO A 40 -1.90 11.63 5.21
N PHE A 41 -0.60 11.86 5.45
CA PHE A 41 -0.01 13.01 6.09
C PHE A 41 1.16 13.61 5.30
N ASP A 42 1.35 13.27 4.01
CA ASP A 42 2.42 13.87 3.19
C ASP A 42 2.02 15.22 2.58
N TYR A 43 1.49 16.12 3.41
CA TYR A 43 1.17 17.48 2.99
C TYR A 43 2.36 18.41 3.21
N LEU A 44 2.41 19.48 2.41
CA LEU A 44 3.38 20.56 2.54
C LEU A 44 2.64 21.89 2.71
N LEU A 45 2.97 22.62 3.77
CA LEU A 45 2.47 23.97 4.04
C LEU A 45 3.62 24.97 3.99
N GLU A 46 3.36 26.15 3.43
CA GLU A 46 4.30 27.26 3.49
C GLU A 46 4.32 27.84 4.91
N ASP A 47 5.52 27.96 5.49
CA ASP A 47 5.70 28.60 6.77
C ASP A 47 5.70 30.13 6.62
N ILE A 48 4.60 30.75 7.01
CA ILE A 48 4.41 32.21 6.97
C ILE A 48 4.86 32.91 8.26
N ASN A 49 5.40 32.20 9.25
CA ASN A 49 5.86 32.80 10.50
C ASN A 49 7.27 33.40 10.34
N SER A 50 7.39 34.72 10.23
CA SER A 50 8.67 35.42 10.02
C SER A 50 9.72 35.25 11.12
N SER A 51 9.32 34.74 12.29
CA SER A 51 10.24 34.47 13.41
C SER A 51 10.72 33.01 13.44
N SER A 52 10.19 32.13 12.58
CA SER A 52 10.61 30.73 12.52
C SER A 52 11.93 30.57 11.76
N GLN A 53 12.65 29.48 12.03
CA GLN A 53 13.86 29.12 11.28
C GLN A 53 13.54 28.64 9.85
N SER A 54 12.31 28.18 9.63
CA SER A 54 11.82 27.63 8.36
C SER A 54 11.04 28.64 7.53
N TYR A 55 11.02 29.93 7.91
CA TYR A 55 10.23 30.98 7.25
C TYR A 55 10.41 31.00 5.72
N GLY A 56 9.30 30.99 5.00
CA GLY A 56 9.25 30.99 3.53
C GLY A 56 9.53 29.63 2.87
N ASN A 57 9.86 28.59 3.65
CA ASN A 57 10.01 27.24 3.13
C ASN A 57 8.71 26.44 3.25
N LYS A 58 8.58 25.41 2.42
CA LYS A 58 7.52 24.40 2.55
C LYS A 58 7.94 23.35 3.57
N VAL A 59 7.13 23.16 4.59
CA VAL A 59 7.35 22.19 5.66
C VAL A 59 6.15 21.25 5.77
N GLY A 60 6.42 19.99 6.11
CA GLY A 60 5.43 18.94 6.35
C GLY A 60 5.88 18.05 7.49
N PRO A 61 5.13 16.99 7.83
CA PRO A 61 5.50 16.09 8.93
C PRO A 61 6.90 15.48 8.78
N SER A 62 7.33 15.20 7.55
CA SER A 62 8.68 14.69 7.22
C SER A 62 9.81 15.68 7.52
N TYR A 63 9.54 16.99 7.59
CA TYR A 63 10.53 18.00 7.98
C TYR A 63 10.91 17.89 9.47
N PHE A 64 10.03 17.33 10.31
CA PHE A 64 10.21 17.17 11.75
C PHE A 64 10.40 15.70 12.13
N GLU A 65 11.22 14.98 11.37
CA GLU A 65 11.55 13.58 11.61
C GLU A 65 12.02 13.37 13.07
N ASP A 66 11.65 12.23 13.65
CA ASP A 66 11.89 11.87 15.06
C ASP A 66 11.29 12.83 16.10
N LYS A 67 10.32 13.66 15.72
CA LYS A 67 9.57 14.54 16.64
C LYS A 67 8.09 14.15 16.68
N ILE A 68 7.49 14.33 17.86
CA ILE A 68 6.04 14.31 18.01
C ILE A 68 5.51 15.64 17.48
N THR A 69 4.65 15.60 16.46
CA THR A 69 4.02 16.79 15.86
C THR A 69 2.52 16.79 16.13
N LEU A 70 1.95 17.97 16.38
CA LEU A 70 0.51 18.18 16.50
C LEU A 70 0.10 19.21 15.45
N ASN A 71 -0.84 18.83 14.58
CA ASN A 71 -1.31 19.66 13.50
C ASN A 71 -2.79 19.97 13.69
N TYR A 72 -3.15 21.25 13.72
CA TYR A 72 -4.52 21.72 13.93
C TYR A 72 -5.01 22.48 12.70
N PHE A 73 -6.04 21.96 12.05
CA PHE A 73 -6.68 22.57 10.88
C PHE A 73 -8.00 23.20 11.30
N GLY A 74 -8.02 24.52 11.46
CA GLY A 74 -9.24 25.27 11.72
C GLY A 74 -10.07 25.48 10.46
N HIS A 75 -11.39 25.57 10.61
CA HIS A 75 -12.31 26.02 9.56
C HIS A 75 -12.85 27.40 9.93
N PHE A 76 -12.71 28.37 9.02
CA PHE A 76 -13.41 29.66 9.11
C PHE A 76 -14.67 29.58 8.25
N GLY A 77 -15.82 29.75 8.89
CA GLY A 77 -17.14 29.82 8.25
C GLY A 77 -17.81 31.17 8.50
#